data_AF-A0A6C0I4K6-F1
#
_entry.id   AF-A0A6C0I4K6-F1
#
_cell.length_a   1.000
_cell.length_b   1.000
_cell.length_c   1.000
_cell.angle_alpha   90.00
_cell.angle_beta   90.00
_cell.angle_gamma   90.00
#
_symmetry.space_group_name_H-M   'P 1'
#
loop_
_entity.id
_entity.type
_entity.pdbx_description
1 polymer ?
#
loop_
_entity_poly.entity_id
_entity_poly.type
_entity_poly.pdbx_seq_one_letter_code
_entity_poly.pdbx_strand_id
1 'polypeptide(L)'
;MNLYVHQENQQMLWDVMNKVHLIQSFFQSYPPDQKEKWFKSVIQMFYEKYSGKNITYVELQQINQETISYILNTIQEKLQPARPIVAPTPSFAFQPPAPPSLAVPTRDNDKEALLNKQFELRQKDYSSALDRPTPEAPSFLEKEEDTAISNMDELIEIQRRLREQDYQKYAPPPPIKIVEEGAERITMSRVPDEQMVYENTTPTTKKNVTWEPEVRGSHVGDELNSLKAMISDLSSVISVLTRDVSYIKQHIDTSALNQHS
;
A
#
# COMPACT_ATOMS: atom_id res chain seq x y z
N MET A 1 -25.06 2.05 -9.72
CA MET A 1 -24.70 3.47 -9.46
C MET A 1 -23.22 3.52 -9.11
N ASN A 2 -22.52 4.53 -9.62
CA ASN A 2 -21.09 4.55 -9.92
C ASN A 2 -20.19 3.88 -8.85
N LEU A 3 -19.65 2.67 -9.12
CA LEU A 3 -18.82 1.88 -8.17
C LEU A 3 -17.62 2.67 -7.63
N TYR A 4 -17.17 3.66 -8.39
CA TYR A 4 -16.07 4.55 -7.99
C TYR A 4 -16.40 5.38 -6.74
N VAL A 5 -17.66 5.80 -6.58
CA VAL A 5 -18.12 6.65 -5.47
C VAL A 5 -18.58 5.82 -4.27
N HIS A 6 -18.46 4.49 -4.34
CA HIS A 6 -18.80 3.64 -3.20
C HIS A 6 -17.91 3.97 -2.00
N GLN A 7 -18.48 3.98 -0.79
CA GLN A 7 -17.79 4.36 0.44
C GLN A 7 -16.51 3.56 0.65
N GLU A 8 -16.57 2.24 0.45
CA GLU A 8 -15.41 1.36 0.60
C GLU A 8 -14.28 1.68 -0.38
N ASN A 9 -14.62 2.01 -1.63
CA ASN A 9 -13.64 2.38 -2.64
C ASN A 9 -12.95 3.70 -2.30
N GLN A 10 -13.74 4.70 -1.89
CA GLN A 10 -13.21 6.00 -1.49
C GLN A 10 -12.36 5.91 -0.22
N GLN A 11 -12.77 5.09 0.74
CA GLN A 11 -11.99 4.83 1.95
C GLN A 11 -10.65 4.17 1.60
N MET A 12 -10.66 3.19 0.70
CA MET A 12 -9.42 2.56 0.22
C MET A 12 -8.49 3.58 -0.45
N LEU A 13 -9.02 4.43 -1.35
CA LEU A 13 -8.23 5.48 -2.00
C LEU A 13 -7.66 6.49 -0.98
N TRP A 14 -8.47 6.88 0.00
CA TRP A 14 -8.06 7.76 1.08
C TRP A 14 -6.95 7.14 1.93
N ASP A 15 -7.09 5.86 2.30
CA ASP A 15 -6.11 5.12 3.10
C ASP A 15 -4.80 4.94 2.34
N VAL A 16 -4.86 4.61 1.05
CA VAL A 16 -3.66 4.52 0.18
C VAL A 16 -2.97 5.88 0.12
N MET A 17 -3.71 6.97 -0.10
CA MET A 17 -3.17 8.32 -0.10
C MET A 17 -2.50 8.68 1.24
N ASN A 18 -3.08 8.24 2.35
CA ASN A 18 -2.52 8.47 3.69
C ASN A 18 -1.26 7.65 3.97
N LYS A 19 -1.10 6.47 3.38
CA LYS A 19 0.08 5.61 3.57
C LYS A 19 1.32 6.13 2.84
N VAL A 20 1.15 6.90 1.76
CA VAL A 20 2.29 7.40 1.00
C VAL A 20 2.96 8.56 1.73
N HIS A 21 4.20 8.35 2.21
CA HIS A 21 4.99 9.36 2.92
C HIS A 21 5.17 10.68 2.17
N LEU A 22 5.33 10.62 0.83
CA LEU A 22 5.43 11.82 -0.01
C LEU A 22 4.21 12.73 0.14
N ILE A 23 3.02 12.14 0.24
CA ILE A 23 1.77 12.89 0.37
C ILE A 23 1.64 13.43 1.79
N GLN A 24 2.02 12.64 2.79
CA GLN A 24 2.04 13.09 4.18
C GLN A 24 2.94 14.32 4.34
N SER A 25 4.18 14.27 3.85
CA SER A 25 5.13 15.39 3.96
C SER A 25 4.68 16.61 3.17
N PHE A 26 4.09 16.43 1.98
CA PHE A 26 3.56 17.54 1.19
C PHE A 26 2.47 18.31 1.94
N PHE A 27 1.54 17.61 2.61
CA PHE A 27 0.43 18.25 3.32
C PHE A 27 0.76 18.72 4.75
N GLN A 28 1.94 18.41 5.31
CA GLN A 28 2.34 18.91 6.63
C GLN A 28 2.44 20.44 6.69
N SER A 29 2.77 21.09 5.57
CA SER A 29 2.85 22.55 5.46
C SER A 29 1.51 23.23 5.20
N TYR A 30 0.41 22.46 5.06
CA TYR A 30 -0.92 22.97 4.77
C TYR A 30 -1.88 22.76 5.96
N PRO A 31 -2.94 23.57 6.07
CA PRO A 31 -4.03 23.32 7.02
C PRO A 31 -4.61 21.91 6.87
N PRO A 32 -5.06 21.27 7.97
CA PRO A 32 -5.56 19.88 7.95
C PRO A 32 -6.70 19.66 6.94
N ASP A 33 -7.56 20.66 6.75
CA ASP A 33 -8.69 20.60 5.82
C ASP A 33 -8.30 20.62 4.34
N GLN A 34 -7.09 21.10 4.01
CA GLN A 34 -6.67 21.25 2.60
C GLN A 34 -6.50 19.90 1.92
N LYS A 35 -6.01 18.90 2.65
CA LYS A 35 -5.84 17.54 2.14
C LYS A 35 -7.20 16.92 1.77
N GLU A 36 -8.20 17.09 2.63
CA GLU A 36 -9.55 16.58 2.40
C GLU A 36 -10.23 17.30 1.23
N LYS A 37 -10.14 18.64 1.18
CA LYS A 37 -10.68 19.44 0.07
C LYS A 37 -10.03 19.05 -1.26
N TRP A 38 -8.72 18.87 -1.26
CA TRP A 38 -7.99 18.44 -2.45
C TRP A 38 -8.42 17.04 -2.90
N PHE A 39 -8.49 16.08 -1.98
CA PHE A 39 -8.96 14.72 -2.29
C PHE A 39 -10.36 14.74 -2.90
N LYS A 40 -11.31 15.47 -2.30
CA LYS A 40 -12.67 15.64 -2.84
C LYS A 40 -12.65 16.20 -4.26
N SER A 41 -11.80 17.19 -4.54
CA SER A 41 -11.64 17.76 -5.88
C SER A 41 -11.14 16.73 -6.90
N VAL A 42 -10.18 15.87 -6.52
CA VAL A 42 -9.66 14.81 -7.40
C VAL A 42 -10.75 13.77 -7.67
N ILE A 43 -11.43 13.29 -6.62
CA ILE A 43 -12.53 12.33 -6.77
C ILE A 43 -13.65 12.90 -7.65
N GLN A 44 -14.00 14.17 -7.47
CA GLN A 44 -15.01 14.84 -8.31
C GLN A 44 -14.59 14.86 -9.78
N MET A 45 -13.34 15.23 -10.09
CA MET A 45 -12.84 15.25 -11.46
C MET A 45 -12.92 13.87 -12.13
N PHE A 46 -12.50 12.81 -11.43
CA PHE A 46 -12.59 11.44 -11.94
C PHE A 46 -14.03 10.94 -12.04
N TYR A 47 -14.88 11.31 -11.08
CA TYR A 47 -16.31 11.01 -11.13
C TYR A 47 -16.95 11.61 -12.38
N GLU A 48 -16.74 12.90 -12.65
CA GLU A 48 -17.28 13.58 -13.82
C GLU A 48 -16.77 12.96 -15.13
N LYS A 49 -15.48 12.61 -15.19
CA LYS A 49 -14.85 11.95 -16.36
C LYS A 49 -15.50 10.60 -16.71
N TYR A 50 -15.92 9.84 -15.71
CA TYR A 50 -16.52 8.52 -15.89
C TYR A 50 -18.04 8.49 -15.61
N SER A 51 -18.63 9.66 -15.37
CA SER A 51 -20.07 9.81 -15.15
C SER A 51 -20.83 9.47 -16.43
N GLY A 52 -21.79 8.56 -16.34
CA GLY A 52 -22.56 8.09 -17.48
C GLY A 52 -22.04 6.80 -18.13
N LYS A 53 -20.93 6.23 -17.66
CA LYS A 53 -20.48 4.89 -18.05
C LYS A 53 -20.89 3.86 -16.99
N ASN A 54 -21.26 2.65 -17.43
CA ASN A 54 -21.39 1.51 -16.53
C ASN A 54 -20.00 0.95 -16.26
N ILE A 55 -19.40 1.38 -15.15
CA ILE A 55 -18.07 0.94 -14.74
C ILE A 55 -18.13 -0.52 -14.32
N THR A 56 -17.34 -1.37 -14.95
CA THR A 56 -17.13 -2.77 -14.52
C THR A 56 -16.09 -2.81 -13.39
N TYR A 57 -16.06 -3.88 -12.59
CA TYR A 57 -15.06 -4.03 -11.52
C TYR A 57 -13.59 -3.93 -12.02
N VAL A 58 -13.30 -4.46 -13.20
CA VAL A 58 -11.96 -4.34 -13.82
C VAL A 58 -11.64 -2.88 -14.16
N GLU A 59 -12.59 -2.15 -14.75
CA GLU A 59 -12.44 -0.73 -15.06
C GLU A 59 -12.32 0.11 -13.78
N LEU A 60 -13.02 -0.26 -12.71
CA LEU A 60 -12.89 0.39 -11.40
C LEU A 60 -11.45 0.32 -10.88
N GLN A 61 -10.82 -0.85 -10.95
CA GLN A 61 -9.43 -1.01 -10.52
C GLN A 61 -8.49 -0.14 -11.37
N GLN A 62 -8.69 -0.10 -12.68
CA GLN A 62 -7.90 0.74 -13.57
C GLN A 62 -8.08 2.23 -13.23
N ILE A 63 -9.31 2.67 -13.00
CA ILE A 63 -9.62 4.06 -12.61
C ILE A 63 -8.99 4.40 -11.25
N ASN A 64 -8.98 3.46 -10.29
CA ASN A 64 -8.31 3.66 -9.01
C ASN A 64 -6.80 3.84 -9.17
N GLN A 65 -6.15 3.00 -10.01
CA GLN A 65 -4.73 3.15 -10.32
C GLN A 65 -4.42 4.48 -11.01
N GLU A 66 -5.27 4.90 -11.95
CA GLU A 66 -5.15 6.21 -12.60
C GLU A 66 -5.30 7.36 -11.60
N THR A 67 -6.27 7.25 -10.68
CA THR A 67 -6.51 8.26 -9.63
C THR A 67 -5.29 8.43 -8.75
N ILE A 68 -4.72 7.33 -8.25
CA ILE A 68 -3.53 7.36 -7.39
C ILE A 68 -2.32 7.90 -8.17
N SER A 69 -2.14 7.47 -9.41
CA SER A 69 -1.05 7.97 -10.26
C SER A 69 -1.16 9.48 -10.50
N TYR A 70 -2.38 9.98 -10.73
CA TYR A 70 -2.65 11.41 -10.89
C TYR A 70 -2.33 12.21 -9.61
N ILE A 71 -2.76 11.72 -8.45
CA ILE A 71 -2.46 12.28 -7.14
C ILE A 71 -0.94 12.42 -6.95
N LEU A 72 -0.18 11.35 -7.23
CA LEU A 72 1.27 11.33 -7.08
C LEU A 72 1.96 12.30 -8.05
N ASN A 73 1.59 12.27 -9.32
CA ASN A 73 2.19 13.14 -10.34
C ASN A 73 1.93 14.62 -10.04
N THR A 74 0.71 14.96 -9.59
CA THR A 74 0.35 16.35 -9.25
C THR A 74 1.16 16.85 -8.06
N ILE A 75 1.40 15.99 -7.07
CA ILE A 75 2.26 16.33 -5.93
C ILE A 75 3.70 16.50 -6.41
N GLN A 76 4.24 15.54 -7.17
CA GLN A 76 5.60 15.63 -7.69
C GLN A 76 5.84 16.86 -8.56
N GLU A 77 4.89 17.24 -9.41
CA GLU A 77 4.95 18.45 -10.22
C GLU A 77 5.03 19.70 -9.34
N LYS A 78 4.22 19.77 -8.26
CA LYS A 78 4.26 20.89 -7.31
C LYS A 78 5.52 20.93 -6.45
N LEU A 79 6.22 19.81 -6.26
CA LEU A 79 7.52 19.77 -5.58
C LEU A 79 8.69 20.15 -6.51
N GLN A 80 8.51 20.17 -7.83
CA GLN A 80 9.58 20.58 -8.73
C GLN A 80 9.84 22.09 -8.56
N PRO A 81 11.09 22.51 -8.31
CA PRO A 81 11.41 23.93 -8.28
C PRO A 81 11.10 24.54 -9.66
N ALA A 82 10.37 25.66 -9.68
CA ALA A 82 10.16 26.44 -10.87
C ALA A 82 11.52 26.68 -11.54
N ARG A 83 11.73 26.11 -12.73
CA ARG A 83 12.94 26.37 -13.50
C ARG A 83 12.99 27.88 -13.77
N PRO A 84 14.03 28.60 -13.35
CA PRO A 84 14.16 29.99 -13.75
C PRO A 84 14.26 30.03 -15.27
N ILE A 85 13.38 30.80 -15.90
CA ILE A 85 13.45 31.14 -17.32
C ILE A 85 14.78 31.87 -17.51
N VAL A 86 15.74 31.21 -18.14
CA VAL A 86 17.07 31.76 -18.36
C VAL A 86 16.95 32.85 -19.43
N ALA A 87 17.01 34.12 -19.02
CA ALA A 87 17.30 35.21 -19.94
C ALA A 87 18.76 35.06 -20.43
N PRO A 88 19.06 35.30 -21.71
CA PRO A 88 20.41 35.14 -22.23
C PRO A 88 21.25 36.36 -21.83
N THR A 89 22.26 36.19 -20.97
CA THR A 89 23.30 37.21 -20.80
C THR A 89 24.67 36.56 -20.54
N PRO A 90 25.76 37.18 -21.03
CA PRO A 90 27.03 36.52 -21.29
C PRO A 90 27.94 36.42 -20.07
N SER A 91 28.84 35.46 -20.16
CA SER A 91 29.88 35.04 -19.21
C SER A 91 30.84 36.14 -18.73
N PHE A 92 31.12 36.17 -17.42
CA PHE A 92 32.46 36.42 -16.83
C PHE A 92 32.59 35.72 -15.46
N ALA A 93 33.74 35.11 -15.20
CA ALA A 93 34.09 34.29 -14.03
C ALA A 93 34.66 35.11 -12.86
N PHE A 94 34.59 34.61 -11.61
CA PHE A 94 35.70 34.44 -10.62
C PHE A 94 35.24 33.96 -9.21
N GLN A 95 35.66 32.74 -8.85
CA GLN A 95 35.98 32.05 -7.55
C GLN A 95 35.01 31.76 -6.34
N PRO A 96 35.26 30.65 -5.55
CA PRO A 96 34.39 30.04 -4.49
C PRO A 96 34.96 30.15 -3.03
N PRO A 97 34.38 29.53 -1.94
CA PRO A 97 34.38 28.06 -1.65
C PRO A 97 33.10 27.42 -0.97
N ALA A 98 32.60 26.32 -1.58
CA ALA A 98 31.93 25.04 -1.17
C ALA A 98 30.94 24.87 0.04
N PRO A 99 30.09 23.80 0.14
CA PRO A 99 29.50 22.81 -0.83
C PRO A 99 27.93 22.85 -0.75
N PRO A 100 27.05 21.92 -1.24
CA PRO A 100 27.14 20.73 -2.11
C PRO A 100 26.13 20.72 -3.31
N SER A 101 26.52 20.23 -4.48
CA SER A 101 25.60 19.58 -5.44
C SER A 101 26.41 19.03 -6.60
N LEU A 102 26.35 17.72 -6.83
CA LEU A 102 26.83 17.12 -8.06
C LEU A 102 25.82 17.44 -9.18
N ALA A 103 25.89 18.67 -9.67
CA ALA A 103 25.59 18.96 -11.06
C ALA A 103 26.92 18.89 -11.81
N VAL A 104 27.09 17.91 -12.68
CA VAL A 104 28.22 17.87 -13.63
C VAL A 104 27.67 17.70 -15.04
N PRO A 105 28.07 18.56 -15.99
CA PRO A 105 27.87 18.35 -17.41
C PRO A 105 28.80 17.22 -17.87
N THR A 106 28.25 16.30 -18.65
CA THR A 106 28.89 15.10 -19.18
C THR A 106 30.30 15.35 -19.74
N ARG A 107 31.31 14.70 -19.14
CA ARG A 107 32.40 14.06 -19.89
C ARG A 107 32.02 12.58 -19.99
N ASP A 108 31.99 12.03 -21.21
CA ASP A 108 31.38 10.71 -21.46
C ASP A 108 31.97 9.57 -20.60
N ASN A 109 33.23 9.68 -20.17
CA ASN A 109 33.88 8.72 -19.26
C ASN A 109 33.30 8.65 -17.84
N ASP A 110 32.79 9.75 -17.28
CA ASP A 110 32.28 9.77 -15.90
C ASP A 110 30.91 9.11 -15.79
N LYS A 111 30.14 9.13 -16.89
CA LYS A 111 28.82 8.51 -16.96
C LYS A 111 28.93 6.99 -17.01
N GLU A 112 29.89 6.45 -17.76
CA GLU A 112 30.17 5.01 -17.80
C GLU A 112 30.62 4.48 -16.44
N ALA A 113 31.53 5.20 -15.76
CA ALA A 113 31.97 4.84 -14.41
C ALA A 113 30.80 4.84 -13.39
N LEU A 114 29.88 5.82 -13.50
CA LEU A 114 28.70 5.89 -12.65
C LEU A 114 27.71 4.75 -12.94
N LEU A 115 27.50 4.41 -14.21
CA LEU A 115 26.63 3.30 -14.63
C LEU A 115 27.16 1.96 -14.16
N ASN A 116 28.48 1.72 -14.31
CA ASN A 116 29.12 0.51 -13.82
C ASN A 116 29.00 0.37 -12.30
N LYS A 117 29.20 1.48 -11.56
CA LYS A 117 29.00 1.49 -10.11
C LYS A 117 27.57 1.17 -9.69
N GLN A 118 26.56 1.70 -10.42
CA GLN A 118 25.16 1.36 -10.17
C GLN A 118 24.83 -0.09 -10.51
N PHE A 119 25.44 -0.63 -11.56
CA PHE A 119 25.29 -2.03 -11.95
C PHE A 119 25.87 -2.97 -10.89
N GLU A 120 27.08 -2.72 -10.41
CA GLU A 120 27.74 -3.50 -9.35
C GLU A 120 26.92 -3.49 -8.04
N LEU A 121 26.43 -2.33 -7.62
CA LEU A 121 25.55 -2.21 -6.44
C LEU A 121 24.31 -3.09 -6.59
N ARG A 122 23.66 -3.02 -7.75
CA ARG A 122 22.42 -3.76 -8.01
C ARG A 122 22.67 -5.26 -8.05
N GLN A 123 23.80 -5.70 -8.61
CA GLN A 123 24.18 -7.12 -8.64
C GLN A 123 24.44 -7.65 -7.22
N LYS A 124 25.08 -6.87 -6.36
CA LYS A 124 25.31 -7.21 -4.95
C LYS A 124 24.00 -7.29 -4.16
N ASP A 125 23.07 -6.38 -4.40
CA ASP A 125 21.76 -6.40 -3.76
C ASP A 125 20.98 -7.66 -4.15
N TYR A 126 21.03 -8.06 -5.44
CA TYR A 126 20.44 -9.32 -5.90
C TYR A 126 21.06 -10.54 -5.23
N SER A 127 22.39 -10.61 -5.14
CA SER A 127 23.05 -11.74 -4.47
C SER A 127 22.69 -11.79 -2.98
N SER A 128 22.62 -10.64 -2.31
CA SER A 128 22.23 -10.57 -0.90
C SER A 128 20.77 -10.94 -0.66
N ALA A 129 19.88 -10.70 -1.62
CA ALA A 129 18.46 -11.05 -1.51
C ALA A 129 18.19 -12.54 -1.79
N LEU A 130 19.03 -13.17 -2.61
CA LEU A 130 19.01 -14.61 -2.84
C LEU A 130 19.62 -15.38 -1.66
N ASP A 131 20.62 -14.81 -0.99
CA ASP A 131 21.25 -15.40 0.17
C ASP A 131 20.35 -15.23 1.40
N ARG A 132 19.34 -16.10 1.52
CA ARG A 132 18.51 -16.20 2.72
C ARG A 132 19.26 -17.06 3.73
N PRO A 133 19.88 -16.48 4.78
CA PRO A 133 20.47 -17.31 5.81
C PRO A 133 19.38 -18.20 6.40
N THR A 134 19.64 -19.51 6.49
CA THR A 134 18.76 -20.43 7.22
C THR A 134 18.57 -19.87 8.62
N PRO A 135 17.32 -19.59 9.05
CA PRO A 135 17.08 -19.06 10.39
C PRO A 135 17.77 -19.95 11.42
N GLU A 136 18.53 -19.35 12.33
CA GLU A 136 19.05 -20.09 13.48
C GLU A 136 17.88 -20.71 14.21
N ALA A 137 17.99 -22.01 14.52
CA ALA A 137 16.93 -22.71 15.21
C ALA A 137 16.59 -21.95 16.50
N PRO A 138 15.30 -21.61 16.74
CA PRO A 138 14.92 -20.90 17.94
C PRO A 138 15.39 -21.68 19.17
N SER A 139 16.22 -21.03 19.99
CA SER A 139 16.61 -21.54 21.31
C SER A 139 15.41 -21.41 22.24
N PHE A 140 14.53 -22.41 22.25
CA PHE A 140 13.38 -22.48 23.18
C PHE A 140 13.78 -22.77 24.63
N LEU A 141 15.07 -22.97 24.89
CA LEU A 141 15.60 -22.94 26.24
C LEU A 141 15.82 -21.48 26.62
N GLU A 142 14.78 -20.92 27.26
CA GLU A 142 14.84 -19.69 28.05
C GLU A 142 16.07 -19.78 28.97
N LYS A 143 17.06 -18.91 28.75
CA LYS A 143 18.32 -18.86 29.51
C LYS A 143 18.24 -17.96 30.74
N GLU A 144 17.10 -17.35 30.97
CA GLU A 144 16.86 -16.59 32.19
C GLU A 144 16.17 -17.52 33.17
N GLU A 145 16.84 -17.81 34.28
CA GLU A 145 16.17 -18.44 35.41
C GLU A 145 15.01 -17.52 35.83
N ASP A 146 13.83 -18.10 36.04
CA ASP A 146 12.59 -17.47 36.49
C ASP A 146 12.81 -16.78 37.85
N THR A 147 13.46 -15.62 37.82
CA THR A 147 13.69 -14.78 38.99
C THR A 147 12.41 -13.98 39.23
N ALA A 148 11.95 -13.95 40.49
CA ALA A 148 10.79 -13.18 40.89
C ALA A 148 10.90 -11.74 40.36
N ILE A 149 9.88 -11.30 39.62
CA ILE A 149 9.80 -9.98 38.97
C ILE A 149 10.18 -8.90 39.98
N SER A 150 11.42 -8.40 39.92
CA SER A 150 11.95 -7.45 40.92
C SER A 150 11.28 -6.08 40.85
N ASN A 151 10.58 -5.78 39.73
CA ASN A 151 10.04 -4.45 39.42
C ASN A 151 8.50 -4.43 39.43
N MET A 152 7.86 -5.18 40.32
CA MET A 152 6.39 -5.21 40.45
C MET A 152 5.78 -3.83 40.69
N ASP A 153 6.43 -2.97 41.47
CA ASP A 153 5.96 -1.62 41.75
C ASP A 153 5.93 -0.75 40.47
N GLU A 154 6.92 -0.89 39.59
CA GLU A 154 6.94 -0.20 38.30
C GLU A 154 5.80 -0.66 37.40
N LEU A 155 5.51 -1.96 37.38
CA LEU A 155 4.39 -2.52 36.62
C LEU A 155 3.04 -2.03 37.15
N ILE A 156 2.89 -1.93 38.46
CA ILE A 156 1.68 -1.38 39.11
C ILE A 156 1.52 0.11 38.75
N GLU A 157 2.60 0.88 38.72
CA GLU A 157 2.60 2.29 38.37
C GLU A 157 2.22 2.50 36.89
N ILE A 158 2.76 1.67 35.99
CA ILE A 158 2.40 1.67 34.56
C ILE A 158 0.92 1.35 34.38
N GLN A 159 0.42 0.30 35.07
CA GLN A 159 -0.98 -0.11 35.00
C GLN A 159 -1.92 0.97 35.55
N ARG A 160 -1.53 1.65 36.65
CA ARG A 160 -2.28 2.77 37.22
C ARG A 160 -2.38 3.93 36.22
N ARG A 161 -1.26 4.29 35.60
CA ARG A 161 -1.18 5.39 34.61
C ARG A 161 -2.05 5.11 33.40
N LEU A 162 -2.02 3.89 32.86
CA LEU A 162 -2.86 3.51 31.71
C LEU A 162 -4.35 3.63 32.05
N ARG A 163 -4.76 3.11 33.21
CA ARG A 163 -6.16 3.22 33.67
C ARG A 163 -6.60 4.67 33.85
N GLU A 164 -5.72 5.53 34.36
CA GLU A 164 -6.01 6.95 34.55
C GLU A 164 -6.16 7.68 33.20
N GLN A 165 -5.31 7.38 32.22
CA GLN A 165 -5.44 7.90 30.85
C GLN A 165 -6.76 7.47 30.20
N ASP A 166 -7.14 6.21 30.35
CA ASP A 166 -8.41 5.70 29.84
C ASP A 166 -9.60 6.35 30.56
N TYR A 167 -9.55 6.52 31.88
CA TYR A 167 -10.63 7.15 32.64
C TYR A 167 -10.87 8.60 32.20
N GLN A 168 -9.79 9.35 31.91
CA GLN A 168 -9.91 10.71 31.38
C GLN A 168 -10.50 10.74 29.97
N LYS A 169 -10.14 9.77 29.13
CA LYS A 169 -10.62 9.69 27.74
C LYS A 169 -12.08 9.28 27.63
N TYR A 170 -12.54 8.41 28.53
CA TYR A 170 -13.89 7.82 28.49
C TYR A 170 -14.76 8.26 29.66
N ALA A 171 -14.42 9.37 30.32
CA ALA A 171 -15.23 9.93 31.39
C ALA A 171 -16.65 10.22 30.84
N PRO A 172 -17.71 9.72 31.50
CA PRO A 172 -19.07 10.02 31.07
C PRO A 172 -19.31 11.53 31.15
N PRO A 173 -20.03 12.11 30.18
CA PRO A 173 -20.35 13.54 30.22
C PRO A 173 -21.10 13.87 31.52
N PRO A 174 -20.89 15.07 32.08
CA PRO A 174 -21.56 15.48 33.31
C PRO A 174 -23.08 15.35 33.14
N PRO A 175 -23.80 14.94 34.20
CA PRO A 175 -25.25 14.77 34.12
C PRO A 175 -25.90 16.09 33.72
N ILE A 176 -26.64 16.04 32.61
CA ILE A 176 -27.51 17.13 32.16
C ILE A 176 -28.53 17.36 33.29
N LYS A 177 -28.59 18.57 33.85
CA LYS A 177 -29.65 18.97 34.77
C LYS A 177 -30.96 19.02 33.98
N ILE A 178 -31.71 17.93 33.98
CA ILE A 178 -33.07 17.89 33.48
C ILE A 178 -33.91 18.68 34.49
N VAL A 179 -34.53 19.76 34.02
CA VAL A 179 -35.58 20.48 34.75
C VAL A 179 -36.74 19.51 34.95
N GLU A 180 -37.15 19.32 36.19
CA GLU A 180 -38.26 18.45 36.61
C GLU A 180 -39.58 18.88 35.95
N GLU A 181 -40.16 17.98 35.15
CA GLU A 181 -41.61 17.81 35.07
C GLU A 181 -41.92 16.35 34.72
N GLY A 182 -42.56 15.62 35.64
CA GLY A 182 -43.09 14.26 35.42
C GLY A 182 -42.18 13.12 35.87
N ALA A 183 -42.17 12.83 37.18
CA ALA A 183 -41.46 11.69 37.75
C ALA A 183 -42.18 10.36 37.49
N GLU A 184 -41.64 9.53 36.60
CA GLU A 184 -41.80 8.07 36.67
C GLU A 184 -40.49 7.46 37.20
N ARG A 185 -40.55 6.99 38.46
CA ARG A 185 -39.46 6.29 39.13
C ARG A 185 -39.21 4.95 38.44
N ILE A 186 -38.04 4.77 37.82
CA ILE A 186 -37.54 3.44 37.47
C ILE A 186 -37.03 2.78 38.76
N THR A 187 -37.82 1.87 39.32
CA THR A 187 -37.40 0.93 40.37
C THR A 187 -36.51 -0.15 39.75
N MET A 188 -35.23 -0.19 40.16
CA MET A 188 -34.37 -1.35 39.90
C MET A 188 -34.83 -2.52 40.78
N SER A 189 -35.26 -3.62 40.15
CA SER A 189 -35.55 -4.86 40.86
C SER A 189 -34.24 -5.51 41.31
N ARG A 190 -34.11 -5.75 42.62
CA ARG A 190 -33.01 -6.49 43.23
C ARG A 190 -33.17 -7.99 42.89
N VAL A 191 -32.21 -8.55 42.17
CA VAL A 191 -32.10 -10.00 41.98
C VAL A 191 -31.78 -10.65 43.33
N PRO A 192 -32.48 -11.72 43.77
CA PRO A 192 -32.18 -12.40 45.03
C PRO A 192 -30.87 -13.20 44.95
N ASP A 193 -30.13 -13.22 46.06
CA ASP A 193 -28.98 -14.10 46.28
C ASP A 193 -29.42 -15.58 46.19
N GLU A 194 -28.88 -16.32 45.22
CA GLU A 194 -28.92 -17.79 45.21
C GLU A 194 -27.51 -18.37 45.35
N GLN A 195 -27.43 -19.33 46.26
CA GLN A 195 -26.24 -19.87 46.88
C GLN A 195 -25.40 -20.71 45.89
N MET A 196 -24.08 -20.61 46.00
CA MET A 196 -23.15 -21.50 45.30
C MET A 196 -23.29 -22.93 45.83
N VAL A 197 -23.82 -23.82 44.98
CA VAL A 197 -23.73 -25.27 45.15
C VAL A 197 -22.67 -25.77 44.16
N TYR A 198 -21.62 -26.37 44.69
CA TYR A 198 -20.62 -27.10 43.91
C TYR A 198 -21.14 -28.50 43.62
N GLU A 199 -21.20 -28.91 42.36
CA GLU A 199 -21.30 -30.33 42.03
C GLU A 199 -20.45 -30.67 40.80
N ASN A 200 -19.45 -31.51 41.04
CA ASN A 200 -18.66 -32.20 40.03
C ASN A 200 -19.54 -33.20 39.27
N THR A 201 -19.41 -33.30 37.94
CA THR A 201 -19.00 -34.52 37.20
C THR A 201 -19.40 -34.50 35.71
N THR A 202 -18.38 -34.46 34.85
CA THR A 202 -18.31 -35.09 33.50
C THR A 202 -19.14 -34.48 32.33
N PRO A 203 -18.85 -34.83 31.07
CA PRO A 203 -18.02 -34.03 30.18
C PRO A 203 -18.87 -33.39 29.07
N THR A 204 -18.80 -32.08 28.93
CA THR A 204 -19.43 -31.38 27.81
C THR A 204 -18.84 -31.92 26.51
N THR A 205 -19.73 -32.43 25.65
CA THR A 205 -19.47 -32.80 24.26
C THR A 205 -18.60 -31.74 23.60
N LYS A 206 -17.40 -32.15 23.17
CA LYS A 206 -16.51 -31.35 22.34
C LYS A 206 -17.30 -30.94 21.10
N LYS A 207 -17.60 -29.65 20.95
CA LYS A 207 -17.96 -29.10 19.65
C LYS A 207 -16.70 -29.20 18.79
N ASN A 208 -16.65 -30.24 17.97
CA ASN A 208 -15.64 -30.35 16.93
C ASN A 208 -15.87 -29.19 15.97
N VAL A 209 -14.89 -28.29 15.91
CA VAL A 209 -14.80 -27.31 14.83
C VAL A 209 -14.25 -28.08 13.62
N THR A 210 -15.15 -28.47 12.73
CA THR A 210 -14.77 -28.92 11.39
C THR A 210 -14.54 -27.66 10.56
N TRP A 211 -13.28 -27.40 10.24
CA TRP A 211 -12.93 -26.47 9.18
C TRP A 211 -13.44 -27.05 7.86
N GLU A 212 -14.47 -26.45 7.29
CA GLU A 212 -14.82 -26.68 5.90
C GLU A 212 -13.58 -26.35 5.06
N PRO A 213 -13.07 -27.27 4.23
CA PRO A 213 -11.90 -27.00 3.42
C PRO A 213 -12.29 -25.92 2.42
N GLU A 214 -11.84 -24.71 2.71
CA GLU A 214 -11.84 -23.55 1.86
C GLU A 214 -11.50 -23.99 0.43
N VAL A 215 -12.45 -23.81 -0.49
CA VAL A 215 -12.31 -24.16 -1.91
C VAL A 215 -11.36 -23.15 -2.57
N ARG A 216 -10.10 -23.19 -2.15
CA ARG A 216 -8.99 -22.36 -2.62
C ARG A 216 -8.38 -22.93 -3.90
N GLY A 217 -9.23 -23.44 -4.80
CA GLY A 217 -8.81 -24.19 -5.99
C GLY A 217 -9.52 -23.83 -7.28
N SER A 218 -10.75 -23.29 -7.24
CA SER A 218 -11.50 -23.01 -8.48
C SER A 218 -11.05 -21.72 -9.16
N HIS A 219 -11.03 -20.60 -8.41
CA HIS A 219 -10.79 -19.29 -9.01
C HIS A 219 -9.39 -19.15 -9.61
N VAL A 220 -8.37 -19.66 -8.91
CA VAL A 220 -6.97 -19.68 -9.40
C VAL A 220 -6.81 -20.64 -10.58
N GLY A 221 -7.56 -21.75 -10.59
CA GLY A 221 -7.55 -22.71 -11.70
C GLY A 221 -8.12 -22.13 -12.99
N ASP A 222 -9.22 -21.37 -12.88
CA ASP A 222 -9.87 -20.72 -14.02
C ASP A 222 -8.98 -19.61 -14.62
N GLU A 223 -8.34 -18.80 -13.77
CA GLU A 223 -7.36 -17.78 -14.21
C GLU A 223 -6.13 -18.42 -14.87
N LEU A 224 -5.61 -19.52 -14.31
CA LEU A 224 -4.46 -20.23 -14.86
C LEU A 224 -4.79 -20.90 -16.21
N ASN A 225 -6.00 -21.44 -16.36
CA ASN A 225 -6.48 -22.00 -17.62
C ASN A 225 -6.69 -20.90 -18.68
N SER A 226 -7.23 -19.75 -18.30
CA SER A 226 -7.37 -18.59 -19.20
C SER A 226 -6.00 -18.05 -19.65
N LEU A 227 -5.05 -17.95 -18.73
CA LEU A 227 -3.69 -17.51 -19.03
C LEU A 227 -2.97 -18.51 -19.96
N LYS A 228 -3.17 -19.81 -19.74
CA LYS A 228 -2.64 -20.88 -20.60
C LYS A 228 -3.23 -20.82 -22.02
N ALA A 229 -4.53 -20.54 -22.16
CA ALA A 229 -5.17 -20.35 -23.45
C ALA A 229 -4.58 -19.14 -24.21
N MET A 230 -4.41 -18.00 -23.52
CA MET A 230 -3.81 -16.80 -24.11
C MET A 230 -2.36 -17.04 -24.56
N ILE A 231 -1.55 -17.76 -23.78
CA ILE A 231 -0.17 -18.11 -24.15
C ILE A 231 -0.14 -19.03 -25.37
N SER A 232 -1.08 -19.97 -25.47
CA SER A 232 -1.21 -20.86 -26.63
C SER A 232 -1.54 -20.07 -27.91
N ASP A 233 -2.49 -19.14 -27.82
CA ASP A 233 -2.88 -18.29 -28.95
C ASP A 233 -1.73 -17.38 -29.40
N LEU A 234 -1.04 -16.75 -28.44
CA LEU A 234 0.15 -15.94 -28.73
C LEU A 234 1.25 -16.78 -29.40
N SER A 235 1.48 -18.00 -28.92
CA SER A 235 2.48 -18.90 -29.51
C SER A 235 2.11 -19.30 -30.95
N SER A 236 0.82 -19.48 -31.23
CA SER A 236 0.32 -19.74 -32.58
C SER A 236 0.55 -18.53 -33.50
N VAL A 237 0.19 -17.33 -33.05
CA VAL A 237 0.42 -16.08 -33.80
C VAL A 237 1.90 -15.85 -34.08
N ILE A 238 2.77 -16.07 -33.08
CA ILE A 238 4.22 -15.97 -33.24
C ILE A 238 4.72 -16.99 -34.27
N SER A 239 4.19 -18.21 -34.27
CA SER A 239 4.58 -19.24 -35.23
C SER A 239 4.20 -18.87 -36.67
N VAL A 240 3.00 -18.31 -36.87
CA VAL A 240 2.55 -17.81 -38.18
C VAL A 240 3.41 -16.64 -38.64
N LEU A 241 3.61 -15.63 -37.79
CA LEU A 241 4.46 -14.49 -38.11
C LEU A 241 5.90 -14.89 -38.42
N THR A 242 6.44 -15.86 -37.67
CA THR A 242 7.78 -16.40 -37.92
C THR A 242 7.86 -17.04 -39.31
N ARG A 243 6.84 -17.83 -39.69
CA ARG A 243 6.75 -18.43 -41.03
C ARG A 243 6.64 -17.38 -42.13
N ASP A 244 5.82 -16.36 -41.95
CA ASP A 244 5.62 -15.29 -42.94
C ASP A 244 6.90 -14.47 -43.11
N VAL A 245 7.58 -14.13 -42.02
CA VAL A 245 8.88 -13.45 -42.06
C VAL A 245 9.94 -14.30 -42.76
N SER A 246 9.98 -15.61 -42.49
CA SER A 246 10.87 -16.53 -43.21
C SER A 246 10.57 -16.59 -44.71
N TYR A 247 9.29 -16.64 -45.09
CA TYR A 247 8.88 -16.66 -46.49
C TYR A 247 9.26 -15.36 -47.22
N ILE A 248 9.01 -14.20 -46.60
CA ILE A 248 9.39 -12.90 -47.14
C ILE A 248 10.90 -12.80 -47.31
N LYS A 249 11.66 -13.24 -46.29
CA LYS A 249 13.13 -13.23 -46.35
C LYS A 249 13.66 -14.08 -47.51
N GLN A 250 13.14 -15.29 -47.69
CA GLN A 250 13.52 -16.16 -48.80
C GLN A 250 13.19 -15.54 -50.17
N HIS A 251 12.05 -14.85 -50.29
CA HIS A 251 11.68 -14.16 -51.52
C HIS A 251 12.56 -12.93 -51.81
N ILE A 252 12.99 -12.21 -50.78
CA ILE A 252 13.95 -11.11 -50.94
C ILE A 252 15.31 -11.65 -51.36
N ASP A 253 15.81 -12.69 -50.71
CA ASP A 253 17.12 -13.28 -51.01
C ASP A 253 17.16 -13.83 -52.45
N THR A 254 16.08 -14.47 -52.91
CA THR A 254 15.96 -14.96 -54.30
C THR A 254 15.79 -13.84 -55.33
N SER A 255 15.07 -12.77 -54.99
CA SER A 255 14.93 -11.60 -55.88
C SER A 255 16.24 -10.81 -55.99
N ALA A 256 17.01 -10.70 -54.90
CA ALA A 256 18.32 -10.07 -54.89
C ALA A 256 19.35 -10.87 -55.71
N LEU A 257 19.28 -12.20 -55.69
CA LEU A 257 20.15 -13.06 -56.49
C LEU A 257 19.90 -12.92 -58.01
N ASN A 258 18.65 -12.72 -58.42
CA ASN A 258 18.27 -12.54 -59.83
C ASN A 258 18.57 -11.14 -60.40
N GLN A 259 18.94 -10.14 -59.57
CA GLN A 259 19.36 -8.81 -60.04
C GLN A 259 20.89 -8.68 -60.22
N HIS A 260 21.64 -9.74 -59.92
CA HIS A 260 23.11 -9.78 -60.05
C HIS A 260 23.63 -10.85 -61.02
N SER A 261 22.77 -11.43 -61.86
CA SER A 261 23.15 -12.18 -63.08
C SER A 261 22.73 -11.39 -64.32
#